data_AF-A0A7R9BCU1-F1
#
_entry.id   AF-A0A7R9BCU1-F1
#
_cell.length_a   1.000
_cell.length_b   1.000
_cell.length_c   1.000
_cell.angle_alpha   90.00
_cell.angle_beta   90.00
_cell.angle_gamma   90.00
#
_symmetry.space_group_name_H-M   'P 1'
#
loop_
_entity.id
_entity.type
_entity.pdbx_description
1 polymer ?
#
loop_
_entity_poly.entity_id
_entity_poly.type
_entity_poly.pdbx_seq_one_letter_code
_entity_poly.pdbx_strand_id
1 'polypeptide(L)'
;MHVLPNLADTNLFPPNPQAKVESEKKLSASTKTEEVHKKQLAKCVEVVKRLLVEKSTIEKKEIRRKCMQNRLRLGQFVTQRVGATYQENWQDGYAFQELSKRQENMQQLRESIDRLRKTLSKKKEGTSVRKKPSSLSTSTTGNNSNSNHTWASSGGNSSGSNSNDSFSFLKPDAPAKECVLTQQEHYEKDEILKLRANSYKKEDAALQLEVEKLERERNLHIRELKRISNEDQSRFKDHPVLCDRYLLLMLLGKGGFSEVHKVRVCLRKKKSAVLILTNYPTE
;
A
#
# COMPACT_ATOMS: atom_id res chain seq x y z
N MET A 1 2.04 85.95 -66.40
CA MET A 1 1.71 84.96 -65.36
C MET A 1 1.01 83.79 -66.03
N HIS A 2 1.73 82.71 -66.28
CA HIS A 2 1.16 81.45 -66.78
C HIS A 2 0.50 80.72 -65.60
N VAL A 3 -0.79 80.46 -65.70
CA VAL A 3 -1.52 79.62 -64.74
C VAL A 3 -1.52 78.20 -65.32
N LEU A 4 -0.87 77.28 -64.62
CA LEU A 4 -0.88 75.84 -64.93
C LEU A 4 -2.30 75.28 -64.75
N PRO A 5 -2.80 74.42 -65.65
CA PRO A 5 -3.98 73.62 -65.37
C PRO A 5 -3.64 72.52 -64.35
N ASN A 6 -4.51 72.43 -63.36
CA ASN A 6 -4.50 71.49 -62.26
C ASN A 6 -4.51 70.02 -62.77
N LEU A 7 -3.54 69.23 -62.35
CA LEU A 7 -3.55 67.77 -62.47
C LEU A 7 -4.56 67.21 -61.48
N ALA A 8 -5.81 67.04 -61.92
CA ALA A 8 -6.80 66.26 -61.21
C ALA A 8 -7.24 65.06 -62.07
N ASP A 9 -7.15 63.88 -61.45
CA ASP A 9 -7.91 62.67 -61.75
C ASP A 9 -7.57 61.85 -63.00
N THR A 10 -6.38 61.25 -63.01
CA THR A 10 -6.13 60.00 -63.75
C THR A 10 -6.46 58.78 -62.89
N ASN A 11 -7.72 58.62 -62.47
CA ASN A 11 -8.25 57.33 -61.97
C ASN A 11 -9.79 57.30 -62.03
N LEU A 12 -10.35 57.41 -63.22
CA LEU A 12 -11.76 57.07 -63.48
C LEU A 12 -11.87 56.14 -64.69
N PHE A 13 -11.36 54.91 -64.56
CA PHE A 13 -11.99 53.80 -65.26
C PHE A 13 -13.06 53.21 -64.32
N PRO A 14 -14.35 53.22 -64.69
CA PRO A 14 -15.37 52.56 -63.88
C PRO A 14 -15.03 51.06 -63.79
N PRO A 15 -15.17 50.44 -62.61
CA PRO A 15 -14.90 49.01 -62.46
C PRO A 15 -15.76 48.22 -63.44
N ASN A 16 -15.13 47.35 -64.24
CA ASN A 16 -15.80 46.55 -65.27
C ASN A 16 -16.97 45.77 -64.64
N PRO A 17 -18.24 46.05 -65.03
CA PRO A 17 -19.41 45.42 -64.44
C PRO A 17 -19.43 43.90 -64.61
N GLN A 18 -18.81 43.36 -65.67
CA GLN A 18 -18.68 41.92 -65.86
C GLN A 18 -17.72 41.29 -64.85
N ALA A 19 -16.59 41.95 -64.55
CA ALA A 19 -15.63 41.48 -63.56
C ALA A 19 -16.20 41.50 -62.13
N LYS A 20 -17.11 42.44 -61.84
CA LYS A 20 -17.84 42.53 -60.56
C LYS A 20 -18.84 41.39 -60.40
N VAL A 21 -19.62 41.08 -61.45
CA VAL A 21 -20.57 39.96 -61.42
C VAL A 21 -19.85 38.60 -61.32
N GLU A 22 -18.71 38.44 -61.98
CA GLU A 22 -17.89 37.22 -61.86
C GLU A 22 -17.26 37.06 -60.47
N SER A 23 -16.80 38.14 -59.83
CA SER A 23 -16.26 38.07 -58.48
C SER A 23 -17.35 37.77 -57.45
N GLU A 24 -18.55 38.32 -57.58
CA GLU A 24 -19.72 37.98 -56.75
C GLU A 24 -20.17 36.52 -56.93
N LYS A 25 -20.14 36.00 -58.17
CA LYS A 25 -20.40 34.57 -58.44
C LYS A 25 -19.33 33.66 -57.81
N LYS A 26 -18.04 34.03 -57.91
CA LYS A 26 -16.95 33.27 -57.27
C LYS A 26 -17.04 33.32 -55.75
N LEU A 27 -17.37 34.49 -55.18
CA LEU A 27 -17.54 34.67 -53.74
C LEU A 27 -18.69 33.81 -53.23
N SER A 28 -19.85 33.85 -53.88
CA SER A 28 -21.03 33.05 -53.50
C SER A 28 -20.83 31.54 -53.67
N ALA A 29 -20.06 31.10 -54.67
CA ALA A 29 -19.65 29.70 -54.81
C ALA A 29 -18.71 29.28 -53.67
N SER A 30 -17.74 30.12 -53.30
CA SER A 30 -16.83 29.88 -52.16
C SER A 30 -17.56 29.88 -50.82
N THR A 31 -18.58 30.72 -50.62
CA THR A 31 -19.36 30.72 -49.37
C THR A 31 -20.16 29.43 -49.22
N LYS A 32 -20.74 28.93 -50.34
CA LYS A 32 -21.49 27.67 -50.34
C LYS A 32 -20.60 26.47 -50.02
N THR A 33 -19.39 26.40 -50.57
CA THR A 33 -18.45 25.32 -50.25
C THR A 33 -17.96 25.40 -48.80
N GLU A 34 -17.71 26.61 -48.28
CA GLU A 34 -17.38 26.83 -46.87
C GLU A 34 -18.50 26.38 -45.91
N GLU A 35 -19.77 26.65 -46.25
CA GLU A 35 -20.90 26.18 -45.44
C GLU A 35 -20.99 24.66 -45.41
N VAL A 36 -20.77 23.99 -46.54
CA VAL A 36 -20.75 22.53 -46.61
C VAL A 36 -19.59 21.97 -45.76
N HIS A 37 -18.40 22.56 -45.85
CA HIS A 37 -17.25 22.17 -45.03
C HIS A 37 -17.50 22.39 -43.54
N LYS A 38 -18.12 23.51 -43.14
CA LYS A 38 -18.51 23.79 -41.76
C LYS A 38 -19.51 22.75 -41.23
N LYS A 39 -20.52 22.40 -42.02
CA LYS A 39 -21.49 21.34 -41.67
C LYS A 39 -20.82 19.98 -41.52
N GLN A 40 -19.92 19.62 -42.44
CA GLN A 40 -19.19 18.36 -42.36
C GLN A 40 -18.27 18.30 -41.13
N LEU A 41 -17.57 19.40 -40.84
CA LEU A 41 -16.72 19.51 -39.66
C LEU A 41 -17.53 19.37 -38.37
N ALA A 42 -18.70 20.01 -38.28
CA ALA A 42 -19.61 19.89 -37.13
C ALA A 42 -20.06 18.44 -36.90
N LYS A 43 -20.40 17.71 -37.97
CA LYS A 43 -20.74 16.27 -37.88
C LYS A 43 -19.55 15.44 -37.38
N CYS A 44 -18.36 15.67 -37.92
CA CYS A 44 -17.15 14.99 -37.49
C CYS A 44 -16.86 15.24 -36.00
N VAL A 45 -17.01 16.48 -35.54
CA VAL A 45 -16.87 16.87 -34.13
C VAL A 45 -17.84 16.09 -33.24
N GLU A 46 -19.11 16.01 -33.63
CA GLU A 46 -20.13 15.31 -32.82
C GLU A 46 -19.86 13.81 -32.72
N VAL A 47 -19.47 13.16 -33.84
CA VAL A 47 -19.09 11.74 -33.82
C VAL A 47 -17.88 11.51 -32.92
N VAL A 48 -16.85 12.36 -33.00
CA VAL A 48 -15.68 12.28 -32.11
C VAL A 48 -16.11 12.45 -30.65
N LYS A 49 -16.92 13.45 -30.33
CA LYS A 49 -17.44 13.68 -28.97
C LYS A 49 -18.15 12.44 -28.43
N ARG A 50 -19.07 11.85 -29.20
CA ARG A 50 -19.79 10.63 -28.81
C ARG A 50 -18.84 9.47 -28.52
N LEU A 51 -17.88 9.20 -29.40
CA LEU A 51 -16.88 8.13 -29.20
C LEU A 51 -15.99 8.37 -27.97
N LEU A 52 -15.69 9.64 -27.67
CA LEU A 52 -14.92 10.01 -26.49
C LEU A 52 -15.68 9.79 -25.19
N VAL A 53 -16.96 10.17 -25.16
CA VAL A 53 -17.85 9.91 -24.03
C VAL A 53 -17.99 8.40 -23.84
N GLU A 54 -18.30 7.65 -24.89
CA GLU A 54 -18.41 6.19 -24.84
C GLU A 54 -17.14 5.55 -24.27
N LYS A 55 -15.97 5.89 -24.83
CA LYS A 55 -14.68 5.42 -24.29
C LYS A 55 -14.52 5.77 -22.81
N SER A 56 -14.87 7.00 -22.41
CA SER A 56 -14.79 7.41 -21.01
C SER A 56 -15.75 6.63 -20.11
N THR A 57 -16.97 6.33 -20.57
CA THR A 57 -17.92 5.52 -19.80
C THR A 57 -17.43 4.08 -19.63
N ILE A 58 -16.79 3.50 -20.65
CA ILE A 58 -16.16 2.19 -20.57
C ILE A 58 -15.01 2.21 -19.56
N GLU A 59 -14.11 3.20 -19.64
CA GLU A 59 -13.01 3.38 -18.67
C GLU A 59 -13.55 3.50 -17.23
N LYS A 60 -14.62 4.29 -17.01
CA LYS A 60 -15.27 4.43 -15.68
C LYS A 60 -15.87 3.11 -15.19
N LYS A 61 -16.54 2.34 -16.05
CA LYS A 61 -17.12 1.03 -15.70
C LYS A 61 -16.03 0.03 -15.30
N GLU A 62 -14.93 -0.01 -16.05
CA GLU A 62 -13.81 -0.90 -15.76
C GLU A 62 -13.13 -0.57 -14.43
N ILE A 63 -12.92 0.71 -14.16
CA ILE A 63 -12.38 1.19 -12.88
C ILE A 63 -13.29 0.79 -11.71
N ARG A 64 -14.61 0.98 -11.84
CA ARG A 64 -15.58 0.58 -10.80
C ARG A 64 -15.61 -0.94 -10.60
N ARG A 65 -15.54 -1.71 -11.68
CA ARG A 65 -15.44 -3.18 -11.63
C ARG A 65 -14.19 -3.62 -10.87
N LYS A 66 -13.04 -3.02 -11.16
CA LYS A 66 -11.79 -3.29 -10.44
C LYS A 66 -11.89 -2.91 -8.97
N CYS A 67 -12.51 -1.77 -8.63
CA CYS A 67 -12.74 -1.38 -7.24
C CYS A 67 -13.67 -2.36 -6.51
N MET A 68 -14.71 -2.86 -7.18
CA MET A 68 -15.61 -3.87 -6.62
C MET A 68 -14.88 -5.18 -6.31
N GLN A 69 -13.97 -5.63 -7.18
CA GLN A 69 -13.15 -6.82 -6.92
C GLN A 69 -12.17 -6.59 -5.75
N ASN A 70 -11.52 -5.42 -5.75
CA ASN A 70 -10.57 -5.06 -4.69
C ASN A 70 -11.23 -4.88 -3.32
N ARG A 71 -12.53 -4.58 -3.28
CA ARG A 71 -13.32 -4.47 -2.04
C ARG A 71 -13.18 -5.70 -1.13
N LEU A 72 -13.29 -6.90 -1.70
CA LEU A 72 -13.19 -8.15 -0.92
C LEU A 72 -11.74 -8.51 -0.59
N ARG A 73 -10.80 -8.17 -1.47
CA ARG A 73 -9.39 -8.55 -1.34
C ARG A 73 -8.61 -7.62 -0.42
N LEU A 74 -8.70 -6.31 -0.66
CA LEU A 74 -7.94 -5.28 0.04
C LEU A 74 -8.72 -4.69 1.21
N GLY A 75 -10.04 -4.57 1.09
CA GLY A 75 -10.91 -4.03 2.15
C GLY A 75 -11.85 -2.93 1.67
N GLN A 76 -12.61 -2.38 2.60
CA GLN A 76 -13.65 -1.38 2.36
C GLN A 76 -13.81 -0.43 3.54
N PHE A 77 -14.36 0.77 3.30
CA PHE A 77 -14.87 1.61 4.38
C PHE A 77 -16.25 1.11 4.80
N VAL A 78 -16.45 0.95 6.11
CA VAL A 78 -17.73 0.63 6.73
C VAL A 78 -18.08 1.77 7.68
N THR A 79 -19.26 2.36 7.49
CA THR A 79 -19.77 3.38 8.39
C THR A 79 -20.29 2.72 9.66
N GLN A 80 -19.77 3.11 10.81
CA GLN A 80 -20.18 2.64 12.12
C GLN A 80 -20.67 3.81 12.96
N ARG A 81 -21.77 3.62 13.69
CA ARG A 81 -22.28 4.62 14.63
C ARG A 81 -21.48 4.54 15.93
N VAL A 82 -20.85 5.65 16.31
CA VAL A 82 -20.13 5.79 17.59
C VAL A 82 -20.79 6.93 18.36
N GLY A 83 -21.69 6.57 19.28
CA GLY A 83 -22.50 7.53 20.05
C GLY A 83 -23.43 8.36 19.15
N ALA A 84 -23.21 9.68 19.11
CA ALA A 84 -23.98 10.64 18.33
C ALA A 84 -23.43 10.89 16.92
N THR A 85 -22.26 10.33 16.56
CA THR A 85 -21.62 10.56 15.26
C THR A 85 -21.45 9.25 14.48
N TYR A 86 -21.31 9.37 13.16
CA TYR A 86 -20.94 8.27 12.28
C TYR A 86 -19.47 8.40 11.91
N GLN A 87 -18.72 7.31 12.03
CA GLN A 87 -17.31 7.23 11.65
C GLN A 87 -17.13 6.17 10.56
N GLU A 88 -16.26 6.47 9.60
CA GLU A 88 -15.86 5.51 8.57
C GLU A 88 -14.63 4.73 9.05
N ASN A 89 -14.82 3.44 9.30
CA ASN A 89 -13.76 2.53 9.70
C ASN A 89 -13.33 1.68 8.50
N TRP A 90 -12.02 1.52 8.33
CA TRP A 90 -11.49 0.60 7.33
C TRP A 90 -11.61 -0.84 7.82
N GLN A 91 -12.21 -1.69 7.00
CA GLN A 91 -12.33 -3.13 7.23
C GLN A 91 -11.47 -3.88 6.22
N ASP A 92 -10.52 -4.66 6.71
CA ASP A 92 -9.56 -5.39 5.88
C ASP A 92 -10.19 -6.58 5.14
N GLY A 93 -9.76 -6.75 3.89
CA GLY A 93 -10.12 -7.89 3.04
C GLY A 93 -9.28 -9.15 3.32
N TYR A 94 -9.59 -10.23 2.61
CA TYR A 94 -8.99 -11.54 2.87
C TYR A 94 -7.46 -11.57 2.71
N ALA A 95 -6.89 -10.76 1.81
CA ALA A 95 -5.45 -10.77 1.56
C ALA A 95 -4.66 -10.23 2.77
N PHE A 96 -5.20 -9.25 3.48
CA PHE A 96 -4.59 -8.75 4.72
C PHE A 96 -4.80 -9.74 5.87
N GLN A 97 -5.98 -10.36 5.98
CA GLN A 97 -6.24 -11.36 7.01
C GLN A 97 -5.29 -12.57 6.89
N GLU A 98 -5.08 -13.07 5.68
CA GLU A 98 -4.14 -14.16 5.42
C GLU A 98 -2.70 -13.77 5.74
N LEU A 99 -2.31 -12.55 5.37
CA LEU A 99 -0.98 -12.04 5.65
C LEU A 99 -0.74 -11.85 7.15
N SER A 100 -1.71 -11.32 7.89
CA SER A 100 -1.65 -11.19 9.35
C SER A 100 -1.52 -12.55 10.02
N LYS A 101 -2.28 -13.56 9.55
CA LYS A 101 -2.14 -14.94 10.05
C LYS A 101 -0.75 -15.51 9.78
N ARG A 102 -0.17 -15.20 8.62
CA ARG A 102 1.19 -15.63 8.28
C ARG A 102 2.25 -14.91 9.11
N GLN A 103 2.07 -13.62 9.43
CA GLN A 103 2.91 -12.88 10.39
C GLN A 103 2.86 -13.53 11.77
N GLU A 104 1.66 -13.84 12.26
CA GLU A 104 1.48 -14.48 13.57
C GLU A 104 2.20 -15.84 13.61
N ASN A 105 2.05 -16.67 12.57
CA ASN A 105 2.76 -17.94 12.47
C ASN A 105 4.29 -17.76 12.50
N MET A 106 4.81 -16.75 11.79
CA MET A 106 6.25 -16.45 11.83
C MET A 106 6.72 -15.98 13.20
N GLN A 107 5.90 -15.18 13.89
CA GLN A 107 6.17 -14.75 15.25
C GLN A 107 6.20 -15.93 16.23
N GLN A 108 5.22 -16.84 16.15
CA GLN A 108 5.18 -18.05 16.97
C GLN A 108 6.41 -18.95 16.73
N LEU A 109 6.82 -19.12 15.46
CA LEU A 109 8.01 -19.91 15.11
C LEU A 109 9.29 -19.28 15.63
N ARG A 110 9.42 -17.94 15.53
CA ARG A 110 10.54 -17.19 16.12
C ARG A 110 10.62 -17.39 17.63
N GLU A 111 9.50 -17.23 18.33
CA GLU A 111 9.42 -17.46 19.77
C GLU A 111 9.77 -18.91 20.15
N SER A 112 9.34 -19.89 19.35
CA SER A 112 9.64 -21.31 19.61
C SER A 112 11.15 -21.58 19.54
N ILE A 113 11.87 -20.98 18.58
CA ILE A 113 13.33 -21.11 18.48
C ILE A 113 14.01 -20.44 19.67
N ASP A 114 13.55 -19.27 20.07
CA ASP A 114 14.14 -18.57 21.21
C ASP A 114 13.93 -19.36 22.52
N ARG A 115 12.78 -20.03 22.68
CA ARG A 115 12.54 -20.97 23.79
C ARG A 115 13.49 -22.16 23.72
N LEU A 116 13.63 -22.80 22.55
CA LEU A 116 14.53 -23.95 22.35
C LEU A 116 16.00 -23.59 22.61
N ARG A 117 16.47 -22.44 22.11
CA ARG A 117 17.82 -21.91 22.40
C ARG A 117 18.05 -21.74 23.88
N LYS A 118 17.12 -21.11 24.61
CA LYS A 118 17.20 -20.95 26.07
C LYS A 118 17.28 -22.30 26.79
N THR A 119 16.52 -23.30 26.37
CA THR A 119 16.59 -24.65 26.98
C THR A 119 17.93 -25.35 26.68
N LEU A 120 18.47 -25.18 25.48
CA LEU A 120 19.74 -25.77 25.06
C LEU A 120 20.92 -25.14 25.82
N SER A 121 20.87 -23.83 26.09
CA SER A 121 21.87 -23.10 26.88
C SER A 121 21.85 -23.52 28.36
N LYS A 122 20.67 -23.63 28.98
CA LYS A 122 20.55 -24.11 30.38
C LYS A 122 21.11 -25.52 30.58
N LYS A 123 20.95 -26.41 29.59
CA LYS A 123 21.50 -27.78 29.64
C LYS A 123 23.03 -27.81 29.51
N LYS A 124 23.64 -26.79 28.88
CA LYS A 124 25.11 -26.62 28.80
C LYS A 124 25.72 -26.25 30.17
N GLU A 125 25.00 -25.46 30.97
CA GLU A 125 25.43 -25.02 32.30
C GLU A 125 25.38 -26.16 33.33
N GLY A 126 24.39 -27.08 33.22
CA GLY A 126 24.26 -28.24 34.11
C GLY A 126 25.34 -29.30 33.95
N THR A 127 26.01 -29.40 32.79
CA THR A 127 27.07 -30.40 32.54
C THR A 127 28.48 -29.95 32.96
N SER A 128 28.67 -28.71 33.40
CA SER A 128 30.01 -28.15 33.71
C SER A 128 30.45 -28.26 35.18
N VAL A 129 29.70 -28.95 36.07
CA VAL A 129 30.03 -29.03 37.51
C VAL A 129 30.07 -30.48 38.02
N ARG A 130 31.18 -31.19 37.77
CA ARG A 130 31.77 -32.16 38.73
C ARG A 130 33.17 -32.63 38.33
N LYS A 131 34.17 -31.74 38.44
CA LYS A 131 35.56 -32.19 38.72
C LYS A 131 35.91 -31.74 40.13
N LYS A 132 35.85 -32.68 41.09
CA LYS A 132 36.48 -32.53 42.41
C LYS A 132 38.00 -32.53 42.18
N PRO A 133 38.76 -31.53 42.65
CA PRO A 133 40.22 -31.64 42.69
C PRO A 133 40.61 -32.61 43.81
N SER A 134 41.32 -33.68 43.45
CA SER A 134 42.04 -34.54 44.39
C SER A 134 43.24 -33.78 44.93
N SER A 135 43.33 -33.72 46.26
CA SER A 135 44.40 -33.12 47.03
C SER A 135 45.78 -33.72 46.74
N LEU A 136 46.78 -32.87 46.54
CA LEU A 136 48.16 -33.15 46.92
C LEU A 136 48.75 -31.91 47.59
N SER A 137 49.28 -32.13 48.78
CA SER A 137 49.79 -31.16 49.75
C SER A 137 51.19 -30.65 49.39
N THR A 138 51.40 -29.33 49.52
CA THR A 138 52.67 -28.75 49.98
C THR A 138 52.41 -27.42 50.70
N SER A 139 53.01 -27.27 51.88
CA SER A 139 53.12 -26.08 52.74
C SER A 139 53.63 -24.84 51.98
N THR A 140 53.43 -23.56 52.39
CA THR A 140 53.74 -22.96 53.70
C THR A 140 53.29 -21.47 53.70
N THR A 141 52.92 -20.96 54.88
CA THR A 141 53.04 -19.56 55.37
C THR A 141 52.08 -18.45 54.88
N GLY A 142 51.31 -17.88 55.83
CA GLY A 142 51.28 -16.42 56.02
C GLY A 142 49.92 -15.70 56.00
N ASN A 143 49.47 -15.29 57.20
CA ASN A 143 48.65 -14.11 57.53
C ASN A 143 47.12 -14.05 57.29
N ASN A 144 46.41 -14.29 58.40
CA ASN A 144 45.57 -13.36 59.15
C ASN A 144 44.68 -12.35 58.38
N SER A 145 43.36 -12.52 58.51
CA SER A 145 42.41 -11.42 58.83
C SER A 145 41.08 -12.00 59.32
N ASN A 146 40.77 -11.60 60.55
CA ASN A 146 39.57 -11.86 61.33
C ASN A 146 38.34 -11.17 60.72
N SER A 147 37.24 -11.91 60.47
CA SER A 147 35.89 -11.33 60.53
C SER A 147 34.87 -12.39 60.93
N ASN A 148 34.25 -12.11 62.07
CA ASN A 148 33.26 -12.91 62.77
C ASN A 148 31.88 -12.38 62.37
N HIS A 149 30.99 -13.21 61.81
CA HIS A 149 29.55 -12.92 61.87
C HIS A 149 28.68 -14.19 61.79
N THR A 150 28.21 -14.54 62.99
CA THR A 150 27.02 -15.25 63.44
C THR A 150 26.27 -16.26 62.56
N TRP A 151 26.25 -17.46 63.12
CA TRP A 151 25.32 -18.58 63.03
C TRP A 151 23.91 -18.22 63.52
N ALA A 152 22.89 -18.70 62.80
CA ALA A 152 21.52 -18.85 63.29
C ALA A 152 21.06 -20.30 63.05
N SER A 153 20.70 -20.97 64.15
CA SER A 153 20.11 -22.30 64.22
C SER A 153 18.65 -22.33 63.72
N SER A 154 18.19 -23.47 63.21
CA SER A 154 16.94 -24.11 63.67
C SER A 154 16.63 -25.46 62.99
N GLY A 155 16.31 -26.46 63.83
CA GLY A 155 15.54 -27.68 63.55
C GLY A 155 16.31 -28.86 62.92
N GLY A 156 16.56 -30.02 63.54
CA GLY A 156 15.99 -30.65 64.74
C GLY A 156 15.00 -31.77 64.38
N ASN A 157 15.31 -32.99 64.86
CA ASN A 157 14.53 -34.26 64.94
C ASN A 157 14.58 -35.23 63.73
N SER A 158 15.21 -36.42 63.80
CA SER A 158 15.12 -37.62 64.69
C SER A 158 14.38 -38.76 63.96
N SER A 159 15.10 -39.80 63.50
CA SER A 159 15.26 -41.11 64.18
C SER A 159 14.08 -42.07 64.00
N GLY A 160 14.32 -43.20 63.33
CA GLY A 160 13.36 -44.32 63.23
C GLY A 160 13.91 -45.47 62.41
N SER A 161 14.60 -46.40 63.08
CA SER A 161 15.08 -47.69 62.59
C SER A 161 13.93 -48.71 62.56
N ASN A 162 13.84 -49.58 61.53
CA ASN A 162 14.19 -51.01 61.58
C ASN A 162 13.40 -51.89 60.57
N SER A 163 14.18 -52.72 59.86
CA SER A 163 13.94 -54.11 59.42
C SER A 163 12.56 -54.59 58.90
N ASN A 164 12.61 -55.00 57.62
CA ASN A 164 12.20 -56.30 57.06
C ASN A 164 10.69 -56.61 56.97
N ASP A 165 10.10 -56.39 55.79
CA ASP A 165 9.22 -57.42 55.21
C ASP A 165 9.25 -57.38 53.67
N SER A 166 9.19 -58.59 53.12
CA SER A 166 9.29 -58.98 51.74
C SER A 166 8.06 -58.54 50.94
N PHE A 167 8.19 -58.48 49.61
CA PHE A 167 7.13 -58.17 48.63
C PHE A 167 6.69 -56.70 48.50
N SER A 168 7.63 -55.81 48.17
CA SER A 168 7.29 -54.60 47.41
C SER A 168 7.74 -54.75 45.96
N PHE A 169 6.76 -55.13 45.14
CA PHE A 169 6.70 -55.01 43.68
C PHE A 169 7.83 -54.14 43.10
N LEU A 170 8.84 -54.80 42.50
CA LEU A 170 9.88 -54.17 41.69
C LEU A 170 9.20 -53.38 40.57
N LYS A 171 8.90 -52.11 40.85
CA LYS A 171 8.65 -51.11 39.83
C LYS A 171 9.93 -51.13 38.98
N PRO A 172 9.86 -51.44 37.67
CA PRO A 172 11.06 -51.39 36.85
C PRO A 172 11.63 -50.00 37.03
N ASP A 173 12.89 -49.90 37.46
CA ASP A 173 13.62 -48.64 37.51
C ASP A 173 13.39 -47.97 36.17
N ALA A 174 12.57 -46.92 36.18
CA ALA A 174 12.46 -46.02 35.06
C ALA A 174 13.90 -45.62 34.77
N PRO A 175 14.45 -45.96 33.58
CA PRO A 175 15.83 -45.62 33.33
C PRO A 175 15.94 -44.13 33.55
N ALA A 176 16.76 -43.73 34.50
CA ALA A 176 17.27 -42.39 34.72
C ALA A 176 18.14 -41.96 33.51
N LYS A 177 17.60 -42.14 32.30
CA LYS A 177 18.00 -41.55 31.05
C LYS A 177 17.23 -40.24 30.93
N GLU A 178 17.46 -39.33 31.87
CA GLU A 178 17.68 -37.97 31.41
C GLU A 178 18.88 -38.08 30.48
N CYS A 179 18.61 -38.19 29.18
CA CYS A 179 19.61 -38.31 28.14
C CYS A 179 20.60 -37.15 28.31
N VAL A 180 21.75 -37.45 28.92
CA VAL A 180 22.94 -36.59 28.87
C VAL A 180 23.28 -36.54 27.40
N LEU A 181 22.82 -35.47 26.77
CA LEU A 181 23.00 -35.26 25.36
C LEU A 181 24.51 -35.22 25.12
N THR A 182 25.01 -36.05 24.21
CA THR A 182 26.44 -36.09 23.93
C THR A 182 26.90 -34.72 23.46
N GLN A 183 28.17 -34.39 23.71
CA GLN A 183 28.73 -33.09 23.31
C GLN A 183 28.52 -32.82 21.80
N GLN A 184 28.58 -33.86 20.98
CA GLN A 184 28.33 -33.79 19.54
C GLN A 184 26.86 -33.47 19.21
N GLU A 185 25.90 -34.19 19.81
CA GLU A 185 24.46 -33.92 19.62
C GLU A 185 24.05 -32.51 20.09
N HIS A 186 24.76 -31.94 21.07
CA HIS A 186 24.54 -30.54 21.50
C HIS A 186 24.95 -29.55 20.40
N TYR A 187 26.15 -29.71 19.83
CA TYR A 187 26.62 -28.88 18.71
C TYR A 187 25.70 -29.00 17.49
N GLU A 188 25.25 -30.21 17.16
CA GLU A 188 24.31 -30.44 16.06
C GLU A 188 22.99 -29.69 16.29
N LYS A 189 22.42 -29.75 17.50
CA LYS A 189 21.18 -29.02 17.82
C LYS A 189 21.36 -27.50 17.76
N ASP A 190 22.50 -26.98 18.21
CA ASP A 190 22.78 -25.54 18.16
C ASP A 190 22.91 -25.05 16.71
N GLU A 191 23.62 -25.80 15.86
CA GLU A 191 23.76 -25.47 14.44
C GLU A 191 22.41 -25.56 13.70
N ILE A 192 21.58 -26.56 14.02
CA ILE A 192 20.21 -26.66 13.49
C ILE A 192 19.37 -25.43 13.88
N LEU A 193 19.40 -25.02 15.16
CA LEU A 193 18.65 -23.84 15.62
C LEU A 193 19.17 -22.54 14.99
N LYS A 194 20.47 -22.45 14.72
CA LYS A 194 21.10 -21.33 14.02
C LYS A 194 20.65 -21.26 12.56
N LEU A 195 20.68 -22.37 11.84
CA LEU A 195 20.21 -22.45 10.46
C LEU A 195 18.72 -22.11 10.35
N ARG A 196 17.88 -22.66 11.25
CA ARG A 196 16.44 -22.35 11.29
C ARG A 196 16.19 -20.87 11.54
N ALA A 197 16.84 -20.26 12.53
CA ALA A 197 16.69 -18.83 12.79
C ALA A 197 17.10 -17.95 11.59
N ASN A 198 18.17 -18.34 10.89
CA ASN A 198 18.58 -17.65 9.67
C ASN A 198 17.55 -17.81 8.54
N SER A 199 16.93 -18.99 8.39
CA SER A 199 15.84 -19.21 7.43
C SER A 199 14.65 -18.32 7.75
N TYR A 200 14.17 -18.35 9.00
CA TYR A 200 13.03 -17.54 9.42
C TYR A 200 13.30 -16.05 9.32
N LYS A 201 14.53 -15.58 9.58
CA LYS A 201 14.89 -14.18 9.36
C LYS A 201 14.77 -13.77 7.89
N LYS A 202 15.09 -14.67 6.95
CA LYS A 202 14.90 -14.41 5.51
C LYS A 202 13.41 -14.44 5.13
N GLU A 203 12.65 -15.39 5.66
CA GLU A 203 11.20 -15.49 5.43
C GLU A 203 10.45 -14.27 6.00
N ASP A 204 10.80 -13.81 7.19
CA ASP A 204 10.24 -12.62 7.84
C ASP A 204 10.52 -11.36 7.02
N ALA A 205 11.75 -11.19 6.51
CA ALA A 205 12.08 -10.09 5.61
C ALA A 205 11.30 -10.17 4.28
N ALA A 206 11.12 -11.35 3.71
CA ALA A 206 10.32 -11.54 2.51
C ALA A 206 8.84 -11.23 2.75
N LEU A 207 8.31 -11.63 3.90
CA LEU A 207 6.94 -11.37 4.30
C LEU A 207 6.70 -9.88 4.55
N GLN A 208 7.67 -9.17 5.14
CA GLN A 208 7.61 -7.72 5.31
C GLN A 208 7.49 -6.99 3.95
N LEU A 209 8.22 -7.43 2.93
CA LEU A 209 8.07 -6.87 1.57
C LEU A 209 6.68 -7.14 0.97
N GLU A 210 6.07 -8.28 1.29
CA GLU A 210 4.71 -8.61 0.89
C GLU A 210 3.67 -7.69 1.57
N VAL A 211 3.85 -7.40 2.86
CA VAL A 211 3.06 -6.43 3.62
C VAL A 211 3.12 -5.06 2.97
N GLU A 212 4.32 -4.51 2.77
CA GLU A 212 4.50 -3.19 2.15
C GLU A 212 3.89 -3.12 0.73
N LYS A 213 3.98 -4.21 -0.03
CA LYS A 213 3.37 -4.31 -1.35
C LYS A 213 1.85 -4.23 -1.27
N LEU A 214 1.22 -5.00 -0.38
CA LEU A 214 -0.22 -4.98 -0.16
C LEU A 214 -0.70 -3.63 0.38
N GLU A 215 0.05 -2.99 1.28
CA GLU A 215 -0.28 -1.66 1.78
C GLU A 215 -0.24 -0.58 0.70
N ARG A 216 0.78 -0.61 -0.19
CA ARG A 216 0.82 0.28 -1.35
C ARG A 216 -0.39 0.07 -2.26
N GLU A 217 -0.80 -1.17 -2.47
CA GLU A 217 -1.98 -1.50 -3.26
C GLU A 217 -3.28 -1.02 -2.60
N ARG A 218 -3.42 -1.21 -1.28
CA ARG A 218 -4.53 -0.68 -0.47
C ARG A 218 -4.63 0.83 -0.58
N ASN A 219 -3.51 1.54 -0.45
CA ASN A 219 -3.48 3.00 -0.50
C ASN A 219 -3.89 3.53 -1.88
N LEU A 220 -3.54 2.83 -2.96
CA LEU A 220 -4.04 3.12 -4.30
C LEU A 220 -5.56 2.89 -4.39
N HIS A 221 -6.04 1.77 -3.84
CA HIS A 221 -7.47 1.46 -3.84
C HIS A 221 -8.30 2.48 -3.05
N ILE A 222 -7.84 2.89 -1.86
CA ILE A 222 -8.48 3.92 -1.03
C ILE A 222 -8.59 5.24 -1.79
N ARG A 223 -7.49 5.68 -2.42
CA ARG A 223 -7.50 6.91 -3.22
C ARG A 223 -8.50 6.83 -4.36
N GLU A 224 -8.56 5.68 -5.02
CA GLU A 224 -9.49 5.46 -6.13
C GLU A 224 -10.95 5.43 -5.67
N LEU A 225 -11.26 4.81 -4.53
CA LEU A 225 -12.60 4.84 -3.91
C LEU A 225 -13.04 6.28 -3.63
N LYS A 226 -12.16 7.08 -3.01
CA LYS A 226 -12.43 8.51 -2.75
C LYS A 226 -12.61 9.29 -4.06
N ARG A 227 -11.79 9.02 -5.09
CA ARG A 227 -11.90 9.66 -6.40
C ARG A 227 -13.24 9.35 -7.07
N ILE A 228 -13.69 8.10 -7.04
CA ILE A 228 -15.00 7.69 -7.60
C ILE A 228 -16.13 8.38 -6.84
N SER A 229 -16.11 8.36 -5.50
CA SER A 229 -17.10 9.07 -4.68
C SER A 229 -17.16 10.56 -5.01
N ASN A 230 -16.00 11.20 -5.14
CA ASN A 230 -15.91 12.62 -5.52
C ASN A 230 -16.40 12.87 -6.95
N GLU A 231 -16.15 11.95 -7.89
CA GLU A 231 -16.63 12.04 -9.26
C GLU A 231 -18.15 11.91 -9.33
N ASP A 232 -18.75 11.02 -8.53
CA ASP A 232 -20.20 10.80 -8.48
C ASP A 232 -20.95 12.00 -7.86
N GLN A 233 -20.31 12.70 -6.91
CA GLN A 233 -20.81 13.93 -6.29
C GLN A 233 -20.49 15.19 -7.11
N SER A 234 -19.61 15.12 -8.11
CA SER A 234 -19.24 16.28 -8.92
C SER A 234 -20.41 16.72 -9.80
N ARG A 235 -20.57 18.03 -9.94
CA ARG A 235 -21.52 18.63 -10.88
C ARG A 235 -21.14 18.41 -12.35
N PHE A 236 -19.90 18.01 -12.62
CA PHE A 236 -19.36 17.82 -13.98
C PHE A 236 -19.30 16.35 -14.41
N LYS A 237 -20.01 15.45 -13.72
CA LYS A 237 -19.95 14.00 -13.95
C LYS A 237 -20.43 13.54 -15.34
N ASP A 238 -21.34 14.29 -15.96
CA ASP A 238 -22.04 13.97 -17.22
C ASP A 238 -21.37 14.58 -18.47
N HIS A 239 -20.04 14.65 -18.48
CA HIS A 239 -19.22 15.04 -19.64
C HIS A 239 -19.57 16.41 -20.28
N PRO A 240 -19.74 17.50 -19.51
CA PRO A 240 -20.03 18.80 -20.09
C PRO A 240 -18.85 19.31 -20.93
N VAL A 241 -19.16 20.12 -21.94
CA VAL A 241 -18.16 20.82 -22.75
C VAL A 241 -17.95 22.21 -22.16
N LEU A 242 -16.72 22.51 -21.74
CA LEU A 242 -16.35 23.83 -21.24
C LEU A 242 -15.83 24.73 -22.37
N CYS A 243 -16.32 25.96 -22.38
CA CYS A 243 -15.95 27.02 -23.33
C CYS A 243 -15.93 26.52 -24.80
N ASP A 244 -16.89 25.65 -25.16
CA ASP A 244 -17.05 25.00 -26.47
C ASP A 244 -15.82 24.29 -27.03
N ARG A 245 -14.82 24.02 -26.18
CA ARG A 245 -13.52 23.49 -26.62
C ARG A 245 -13.06 22.28 -25.85
N TYR A 246 -13.39 22.19 -24.56
CA TYR A 246 -12.86 21.17 -23.67
C TYR A 246 -13.97 20.20 -23.25
N LEU A 247 -13.95 18.98 -23.79
CA LEU A 247 -14.82 17.91 -23.33
C LEU A 247 -14.25 17.30 -22.05
N LEU A 248 -14.98 17.37 -20.94
CA LEU A 248 -14.61 16.72 -19.69
C LEU A 248 -14.88 15.22 -19.76
N LEU A 249 -13.94 14.42 -19.26
CA LEU A 249 -14.03 12.96 -19.31
C LEU A 249 -14.05 12.33 -17.92
N MET A 250 -13.03 12.60 -17.11
CA MET A 250 -12.82 11.89 -15.84
C MET A 250 -12.22 12.82 -14.81
N LEU A 251 -12.69 12.73 -13.56
CA LEU A 251 -12.11 13.48 -12.45
C LEU A 251 -10.75 12.87 -12.09
N LEU A 252 -9.71 13.70 -12.03
CA LEU A 252 -8.36 13.30 -11.60
C LEU A 252 -8.14 13.58 -10.12
N GLY A 253 -8.76 14.63 -9.59
CA GLY A 253 -8.66 14.98 -8.18
C GLY A 253 -9.62 16.11 -7.80
N LYS A 254 -9.99 16.16 -6.53
CA LYS A 254 -10.84 17.19 -5.93
C LYS A 254 -10.12 17.79 -4.73
N GLY A 255 -9.94 19.10 -4.74
CA GLY A 255 -9.50 19.92 -3.61
C GLY A 255 -10.70 20.57 -2.92
N GLY A 256 -10.45 21.42 -1.92
CA GLY A 256 -11.53 22.10 -1.17
C GLY A 256 -12.40 23.01 -2.04
N PHE A 257 -11.79 23.68 -3.01
CA PHE A 257 -12.46 24.66 -3.88
C PHE A 257 -12.20 24.41 -5.38
N SER A 258 -11.71 23.23 -5.72
CA SER A 258 -11.30 22.96 -7.09
C SER A 258 -11.43 21.49 -7.48
N GLU A 259 -11.68 21.27 -8.77
CA GLU A 259 -11.75 19.94 -9.37
C GLU A 259 -10.85 19.89 -10.60
N VAL A 260 -9.96 18.89 -10.65
CA VAL A 260 -9.07 18.65 -11.79
C VAL A 260 -9.68 17.56 -12.66
N HIS A 261 -9.94 17.86 -13.92
CA HIS A 261 -10.51 16.91 -14.86
C HIS A 261 -9.56 16.59 -16.01
N LYS A 262 -9.53 15.32 -16.41
CA LYS A 262 -8.99 14.88 -17.70
C LYS A 262 -9.95 15.39 -18.77
N VAL A 263 -9.41 16.17 -19.72
CA VAL A 263 -10.17 16.72 -20.83
C VAL A 263 -9.56 16.33 -22.17
N ARG A 264 -10.38 16.42 -23.22
CA ARG A 264 -9.91 16.39 -24.60
C ARG A 264 -10.31 17.68 -25.30
N VAL A 265 -9.35 18.27 -26.01
CA VAL A 265 -9.62 19.42 -26.87
C VAL A 265 -10.31 18.90 -28.12
N CYS A 266 -11.48 19.44 -28.44
CA CYS A 266 -12.20 19.12 -29.66
C CYS A 266 -11.25 19.36 -30.85
N LEU A 267 -11.02 18.34 -31.68
CA LEU A 267 -10.12 18.34 -32.86
C LEU A 267 -8.60 18.25 -32.63
N ARG A 268 -8.07 18.17 -31.40
CA ARG A 268 -6.62 17.96 -31.18
C ARG A 268 -6.35 16.65 -30.44
N LYS A 269 -5.41 15.84 -30.94
CA LYS A 269 -4.95 14.57 -30.30
C LYS A 269 -4.17 14.78 -28.99
N LYS A 270 -4.23 15.95 -28.35
CA LYS A 270 -3.52 16.22 -27.09
C LYS A 270 -4.40 15.85 -25.90
N LYS A 271 -3.83 15.09 -24.96
CA LYS A 271 -4.39 14.90 -23.62
C LYS A 271 -4.08 16.15 -22.82
N SER A 272 -5.07 16.67 -22.11
CA SER A 272 -4.91 17.84 -21.25
C SER A 272 -5.67 17.62 -19.95
N ALA A 273 -5.30 18.37 -18.91
CA ALA A 273 -6.05 18.48 -17.68
C ALA A 273 -6.53 19.93 -17.52
N VAL A 274 -7.73 20.11 -17.00
CA VAL A 274 -8.28 21.43 -16.67
C VAL A 274 -8.58 21.46 -15.18
N LEU A 275 -8.07 22.49 -14.51
CA LEU A 275 -8.44 22.85 -13.14
C LEU A 275 -9.67 23.75 -13.21
N ILE A 276 -10.73 23.35 -12.53
CA ILE A 276 -11.97 24.11 -12.43
C ILE A 276 -12.06 24.60 -11.00
N LEU A 277 -12.14 25.91 -10.81
CA LEU A 277 -12.41 26.50 -9.51
C LEU A 277 -13.92 26.49 -9.28
N THR A 278 -14.36 25.81 -8.23
CA THR A 278 -15.75 25.85 -7.81
C THR A 278 -15.95 27.11 -6.98
N ASN A 279 -16.45 28.18 -7.59
CA ASN A 279 -17.02 29.28 -6.83
C ASN A 279 -18.24 28.73 -6.12
N TYR A 280 -18.13 28.48 -4.81
CA TYR A 280 -19.32 28.36 -4.00
C TYR A 280 -19.97 29.75 -3.99
N PRO A 281 -21.24 29.89 -4.37
CA PRO A 281 -21.95 31.11 -4.03
C PRO A 281 -21.86 31.25 -2.50
N THR A 282 -21.23 32.31 -2.03
CA THR A 282 -21.46 32.81 -0.68
C THR A 282 -22.92 33.21 -0.66
N GLU A 283 -23.77 32.37 -0.06
CA GLU A 283 -25.10 32.81 0.39
C GLU A 283 -24.96 33.94 1.40
#